data_AF-A0A7D5S177-F1
#
_entry.id   AF-A0A7D5S177-F1
#
_cell.length_a   1.000
_cell.length_b   1.000
_cell.length_c   1.000
_cell.angle_alpha   90.00
_cell.angle_beta   90.00
_cell.angle_gamma   90.00
#
_symmetry.space_group_name_H-M   'P 1'
#
loop_
_entity.id
_entity.type
_entity.pdbx_description
1 polymer ?
#
loop_
_entity_poly.entity_id
_entity_poly.type
_entity_poly.pdbx_seq_one_letter_code
_entity_poly.pdbx_strand_id
1 'polypeptide(L)'
;MEHAESLAKTNDFDAATQEFQDMFEEWKKIGRIPKEYGDAPWERFLKAKRDFFDRKDAFRDRRRKELSKDLYEQVGRNRSFYNRLSRDLQREEELLFDVEDRLQNLPATLRSYEKREQYLEMMEEIKEKIESLKAKAKEVKDKIQQDEKEMNFILRGPGKNGQI
;
A
#
# COMPACT_ATOMS: atom_id res chain seq x y z
N MET A 1 39.74 14.41 2.66
CA MET A 1 38.85 14.26 1.49
C MET A 1 38.58 12.82 1.08
N GLU A 2 39.49 11.87 1.32
CA GLU A 2 39.18 10.43 1.17
C GLU A 2 37.88 10.02 1.90
N HIS A 3 37.57 10.69 3.01
CA HIS A 3 36.35 10.47 3.78
C HIS A 3 35.04 10.75 3.01
N ALA A 4 35.00 11.77 2.14
CA ALA A 4 33.81 12.06 1.33
C ALA A 4 33.59 10.97 0.26
N GLU A 5 34.67 10.41 -0.28
CA GLU A 5 34.61 9.30 -1.24
C GLU A 5 34.20 7.97 -0.59
N SER A 6 34.54 7.75 0.68
CA SER A 6 34.03 6.61 1.45
C SER A 6 32.55 6.77 1.80
N LEU A 7 32.11 7.99 2.15
CA LEU A 7 30.71 8.30 2.45
C LEU A 7 29.82 8.16 1.22
N ALA A 8 30.32 8.54 0.04
CA ALA A 8 29.61 8.33 -1.21
C ALA A 8 29.35 6.84 -1.53
N LYS A 9 30.02 5.90 -0.83
CA LYS A 9 29.89 4.44 -1.01
C LYS A 9 28.94 3.77 -0.01
N THR A 10 28.61 4.38 1.13
CA THR A 10 27.75 3.76 2.16
C THR A 10 26.29 3.60 1.72
N ASN A 11 25.57 2.73 2.42
CA ASN A 11 24.11 2.57 2.32
C ASN A 11 23.37 3.14 3.54
N ASP A 12 24.12 3.63 4.55
CA ASP A 12 23.55 4.43 5.64
C ASP A 12 23.35 5.87 5.15
N PHE A 13 22.22 6.09 4.50
CA PHE A 13 21.91 7.37 3.88
C PHE A 13 21.66 8.49 4.89
N ASP A 14 21.27 8.17 6.14
CA ASP A 14 20.95 9.17 7.14
C ASP A 14 22.23 9.67 7.83
N ALA A 15 23.09 8.75 8.29
CA ALA A 15 24.40 9.11 8.85
C ALA A 15 25.26 9.86 7.83
N ALA A 16 25.32 9.38 6.58
CA ALA A 16 26.09 10.07 5.54
C ALA A 16 25.49 11.42 5.14
N THR A 17 24.16 11.61 5.19
CA THR A 17 23.57 12.93 4.96
C THR A 17 24.04 13.92 6.03
N GLN A 18 24.09 13.50 7.29
CA GLN A 18 24.58 14.34 8.39
C GLN A 18 26.07 14.66 8.23
N GLU A 19 26.90 13.66 7.92
CA GLU A 19 28.33 13.87 7.72
C GLU A 19 28.64 14.80 6.53
N PHE A 20 27.89 14.71 5.42
CA PHE A 20 28.00 15.67 4.32
C PHE A 20 27.60 17.11 4.72
N GLN A 21 26.66 17.27 5.66
CA GLN A 21 26.31 18.59 6.21
C GLN A 21 27.41 19.12 7.13
N ASP A 22 27.94 18.27 8.02
CA ASP A 22 29.01 18.64 8.96
C ASP A 22 30.27 19.06 8.20
N MET A 23 30.67 18.30 7.17
CA MET A 23 31.80 18.67 6.29
C MET A 23 31.57 20.01 5.57
N PHE A 24 30.33 20.32 5.18
CA PHE A 24 30.01 21.60 4.55
C PHE A 24 30.07 22.77 5.54
N GLU A 25 29.61 22.57 6.77
CA GLU A 25 29.72 23.58 7.83
C GLU A 25 31.17 23.80 8.28
N GLU A 26 31.98 22.73 8.37
CA GLU A 26 33.42 22.84 8.58
C GLU A 26 34.10 23.65 7.46
N TRP A 27 33.75 23.38 6.20
CA TRP A 27 34.28 24.11 5.05
C TRP A 27 33.97 25.61 5.11
N LYS A 28 32.73 25.98 5.50
CA LYS A 28 32.35 27.40 5.68
C LYS A 28 33.17 28.11 6.76
N LYS A 29 33.57 27.40 7.83
CA LYS A 29 34.31 27.97 8.97
C LYS A 29 35.76 28.33 8.64
N ILE A 30 36.37 27.69 7.64
CA ILE A 30 37.79 27.88 7.27
C ILE A 30 38.06 29.28 6.66
N GLY A 31 37.05 29.94 6.06
CA GLY A 31 37.20 31.30 5.52
C GLY A 31 37.82 31.37 4.12
N ARG A 32 38.39 32.53 3.74
CA ARG A 32 38.85 32.82 2.37
C ARG A 32 40.17 32.09 2.06
N ILE A 33 40.08 30.93 1.42
CA ILE A 33 41.25 30.12 0.99
C ILE A 33 41.78 30.67 -0.36
N PRO A 34 43.10 30.81 -0.56
CA PRO A 34 43.67 31.14 -1.86
C PRO A 34 43.24 30.13 -2.93
N LYS A 35 42.88 30.64 -4.10
CA LYS A 35 42.28 29.87 -5.21
C LYS A 35 43.05 28.60 -5.59
N GLU A 36 44.38 28.67 -5.48
CA GLU A 36 45.34 27.61 -5.79
C GLU A 36 45.17 26.34 -4.93
N TYR A 37 44.58 26.44 -3.74
CA TYR A 37 44.45 25.32 -2.78
C TYR A 37 42.99 24.93 -2.49
N GLY A 38 42.01 25.78 -2.83
CA GLY A 38 40.60 25.57 -2.50
C GLY A 38 39.78 24.82 -3.54
N ASP A 39 40.10 24.99 -4.84
CA ASP A 39 39.22 24.56 -5.93
C ASP A 39 39.18 23.03 -6.09
N ALA A 40 40.34 22.36 -6.17
CA ALA A 40 40.40 20.91 -6.38
C ALA A 40 39.76 20.10 -5.22
N PRO A 41 39.94 20.49 -3.94
CA PRO A 41 39.22 19.84 -2.86
C PRO A 41 37.71 20.00 -2.89
N TRP A 42 37.26 21.21 -3.18
CA TRP A 42 35.86 21.53 -3.24
C TRP A 42 35.15 20.77 -4.38
N GLU A 43 35.78 20.67 -5.55
CA GLU A 43 35.25 19.89 -6.68
C GLU A 43 35.09 18.40 -6.35
N ARG A 44 36.06 17.80 -5.64
CA ARG A 44 35.98 16.39 -5.20
C ARG A 44 34.84 16.18 -4.20
N PHE A 45 34.67 17.11 -3.25
CA PHE A 45 33.54 17.08 -2.32
C PHE A 45 32.19 17.19 -3.06
N LEU A 46 32.06 18.14 -3.98
CA LEU A 46 30.83 18.33 -4.76
C LEU A 46 30.49 17.09 -5.59
N LYS A 47 31.50 16.48 -6.21
CA LYS A 47 31.32 15.23 -6.96
C LYS A 47 30.85 14.10 -6.03
N ALA A 48 31.51 13.90 -4.89
CA ALA A 48 31.14 12.86 -3.93
C ALA A 48 29.72 13.07 -3.37
N LYS A 49 29.36 14.33 -3.05
CA LYS A 49 28.01 14.71 -2.62
C LYS A 49 26.98 14.39 -3.70
N ARG A 50 27.23 14.77 -4.95
CA ARG A 50 26.33 14.48 -6.08
C ARG A 50 26.14 12.98 -6.26
N ASP A 51 27.24 12.22 -6.35
CA ASP A 51 27.21 10.77 -6.52
C ASP A 51 26.41 10.09 -5.37
N PHE A 52 26.55 10.59 -4.14
CA PHE A 52 25.79 10.11 -2.98
C PHE A 52 24.28 10.38 -3.10
N PHE A 53 23.87 11.63 -3.38
CA PHE A 53 22.46 11.99 -3.47
C PHE A 53 21.77 11.32 -4.67
N ASP A 54 22.47 11.19 -5.81
CA ASP A 54 21.97 10.43 -6.97
C ASP A 54 21.72 8.95 -6.59
N ARG A 55 22.62 8.33 -5.81
CA ARG A 55 22.43 6.95 -5.30
C ARG A 55 21.26 6.85 -4.31
N LYS A 56 21.11 7.82 -3.42
CA LYS A 56 20.03 7.89 -2.44
C LYS A 56 18.66 8.01 -3.13
N ASP A 57 18.56 8.89 -4.12
CA ASP A 57 17.34 9.06 -4.91
C ASP A 57 17.02 7.80 -5.71
N ALA A 58 18.02 7.18 -6.36
CA ALA A 58 17.83 5.92 -7.06
C ALA A 58 17.39 4.78 -6.13
N PHE A 59 17.91 4.73 -4.90
CA PHE A 59 17.47 3.77 -3.88
C PHE A 59 16.01 4.01 -3.47
N ARG A 60 15.64 5.26 -3.19
CA ARG A 60 14.26 5.63 -2.85
C ARG A 60 13.28 5.28 -3.97
N ASP A 61 13.65 5.54 -5.21
CA ASP A 61 12.81 5.26 -6.38
C ASP A 61 12.66 3.75 -6.62
N ARG A 62 13.71 2.95 -6.40
CA ARG A 62 13.60 1.48 -6.43
C ARG A 62 12.63 0.98 -5.37
N ARG A 63 12.80 1.42 -4.11
CA ARG A 63 11.90 1.05 -2.99
C ARG A 63 10.46 1.45 -3.25
N ARG A 64 10.24 2.64 -3.84
CA ARG A 64 8.91 3.11 -4.24
C ARG A 64 8.27 2.19 -5.28
N LYS A 65 9.04 1.80 -6.31
CA LYS A 65 8.55 0.88 -7.36
C LYS A 65 8.23 -0.50 -6.81
N GLU A 66 9.08 -1.04 -5.94
CA GLU A 66 8.84 -2.31 -5.24
C GLU A 66 7.54 -2.25 -4.43
N LEU A 67 7.42 -1.26 -3.55
CA LEU A 67 6.22 -1.09 -2.71
C LEU A 67 4.96 -0.90 -3.55
N SER A 68 5.04 -0.09 -4.62
CA SER A 68 3.91 0.10 -5.53
C SER A 68 3.51 -1.20 -6.23
N LYS A 69 4.49 -2.02 -6.66
CA LYS A 69 4.22 -3.31 -7.29
C LYS A 69 3.52 -4.27 -6.32
N ASP A 70 4.02 -4.37 -5.08
CA ASP A 70 3.44 -5.23 -4.06
C ASP A 70 1.98 -4.83 -3.74
N LEU A 71 1.72 -3.52 -3.64
CA LEU A 71 0.37 -2.98 -3.47
C LEU A 71 -0.54 -3.30 -4.67
N TYR A 72 -0.05 -3.15 -5.91
CA TYR A 72 -0.81 -3.53 -7.10
C TYR A 72 -1.22 -5.01 -7.08
N GLU A 73 -0.29 -5.90 -6.74
CA GLU A 73 -0.57 -7.32 -6.64
C GLU A 73 -1.58 -7.64 -5.53
N GLN A 74 -1.44 -7.01 -4.37
CA GLN A 74 -2.36 -7.16 -3.24
C GLN A 74 -3.77 -6.68 -3.59
N VAL A 75 -3.91 -5.49 -4.18
CA VAL A 75 -5.19 -4.95 -4.66
C VAL A 75 -5.83 -5.88 -5.67
N GLY A 76 -5.05 -6.43 -6.62
CA GLY A 76 -5.53 -7.40 -7.59
C GLY A 76 -6.07 -8.69 -6.96
N ARG A 77 -5.33 -9.25 -5.98
CA ARG A 77 -5.77 -10.41 -5.20
C ARG A 77 -7.05 -10.12 -4.42
N ASN A 78 -7.11 -8.99 -3.73
CA ASN A 78 -8.27 -8.58 -2.94
C ASN A 78 -9.50 -8.34 -3.84
N ARG A 79 -9.33 -7.71 -5.01
CA ARG A 79 -10.44 -7.52 -5.97
C ARG A 79 -10.97 -8.85 -6.48
N SER A 80 -10.09 -9.80 -6.78
CA SER A 80 -10.50 -11.16 -7.19
C SER A 80 -11.23 -11.89 -6.07
N PHE A 81 -10.79 -11.71 -4.82
CA PHE A 81 -11.46 -12.27 -3.65
C PHE A 81 -12.83 -11.62 -3.41
N TYR A 82 -12.92 -10.30 -3.47
CA TYR A 82 -14.18 -9.54 -3.40
C TYR A 82 -15.18 -10.03 -4.46
N ASN A 83 -14.75 -10.18 -5.72
CA ASN A 83 -15.62 -10.68 -6.79
C ASN A 83 -16.11 -12.13 -6.55
N ARG A 84 -15.36 -12.96 -5.82
CA ARG A 84 -15.84 -14.27 -5.37
C ARG A 84 -16.90 -14.11 -4.30
N LEU A 85 -16.62 -13.33 -3.26
CA LEU A 85 -17.57 -13.04 -2.19
C LEU A 85 -18.88 -12.45 -2.72
N SER A 86 -18.83 -11.54 -3.70
CA SER A 86 -20.02 -10.96 -4.33
C SER A 86 -20.85 -12.00 -5.08
N ARG A 87 -20.20 -12.95 -5.79
CA ARG A 87 -20.92 -14.04 -6.47
C ARG A 87 -21.53 -15.02 -5.49
N ASP A 88 -20.80 -15.36 -4.43
CA ASP A 88 -21.32 -16.27 -3.40
C ASP A 88 -22.49 -15.61 -2.66
N LEU A 89 -22.37 -14.32 -2.31
CA LEU A 89 -23.47 -13.54 -1.73
C LEU A 89 -24.71 -13.55 -2.62
N GLN A 90 -24.55 -13.27 -3.92
CA GLN A 90 -25.66 -13.29 -4.87
C GLN A 90 -26.35 -14.67 -4.90
N ARG A 91 -25.58 -15.77 -4.89
CA ARG A 91 -26.15 -17.11 -4.86
C ARG A 91 -26.95 -17.37 -3.59
N GLU A 92 -26.44 -16.97 -2.43
CA GLU A 92 -27.18 -17.16 -1.17
C GLU A 92 -28.46 -16.30 -1.14
N GLU A 93 -28.41 -15.08 -1.68
CA GLU A 93 -29.59 -14.22 -1.83
C GLU A 93 -30.64 -14.84 -2.78
N GLU A 94 -30.21 -15.43 -3.90
CA GLU A 94 -31.08 -16.19 -4.82
C GLU A 94 -31.68 -17.42 -4.13
N LEU A 95 -30.89 -18.18 -3.35
CA LEU A 95 -31.38 -19.31 -2.58
C LEU A 95 -32.41 -18.88 -1.52
N LEU A 96 -32.16 -17.77 -0.81
CA LEU A 96 -33.12 -17.23 0.16
C LEU A 96 -34.45 -16.92 -0.52
N PHE A 97 -34.40 -16.23 -1.66
CA PHE A 97 -35.60 -15.91 -2.44
C PHE A 97 -36.36 -17.17 -2.87
N ASP A 98 -35.68 -18.18 -3.39
CA ASP A 98 -36.30 -19.44 -3.80
C ASP A 98 -36.99 -20.17 -2.63
N VAL A 99 -36.38 -20.13 -1.44
CA VAL A 99 -36.94 -20.75 -0.24
C VAL A 99 -38.14 -19.96 0.26
N GLU A 100 -38.07 -18.62 0.24
CA GLU A 100 -39.18 -17.73 0.56
C GLU A 100 -40.38 -17.97 -0.36
N ASP A 101 -40.16 -18.08 -1.67
CA ASP A 101 -41.22 -18.37 -2.65
C ASP A 101 -41.87 -19.74 -2.37
N ARG A 102 -41.07 -20.79 -2.15
CA ARG A 102 -41.58 -22.12 -1.80
C ARG A 102 -42.38 -22.12 -0.50
N LEU A 103 -41.96 -21.34 0.49
CA LEU A 103 -42.64 -21.20 1.77
C LEU A 103 -43.99 -20.48 1.62
N GLN A 104 -44.04 -19.42 0.81
CA GLN A 104 -45.26 -18.68 0.51
C GLN A 104 -46.27 -19.54 -0.27
N ASN A 105 -45.78 -20.35 -1.20
CA ASN A 105 -46.61 -21.21 -2.06
C ASN A 105 -46.89 -22.61 -1.46
N LEU A 106 -46.58 -22.82 -0.17
CA LEU A 106 -46.75 -24.12 0.48
C LEU A 106 -48.23 -24.40 0.80
N PRO A 107 -48.80 -25.56 0.39
CA PRO A 107 -50.22 -25.84 0.61
C PRO A 107 -50.54 -26.01 2.10
N ALA A 108 -51.75 -25.64 2.54
CA ALA A 108 -52.13 -25.74 3.95
C ALA A 108 -52.57 -27.17 4.33
N THR A 109 -51.60 -28.07 4.53
CA THR A 109 -51.83 -29.46 4.95
C THR A 109 -51.02 -29.80 6.21
N LEU A 110 -51.41 -30.82 6.97
CA LEU A 110 -50.67 -31.30 8.16
C LEU A 110 -49.19 -31.57 7.86
N ARG A 111 -48.89 -32.22 6.72
CA ARG A 111 -47.52 -32.49 6.27
C ARG A 111 -46.75 -31.23 5.86
N SER A 112 -47.45 -30.15 5.53
CA SER A 112 -46.83 -28.88 5.19
C SER A 112 -46.34 -28.10 6.41
N TYR A 113 -46.83 -28.39 7.61
CA TYR A 113 -46.30 -27.74 8.83
C TYR A 113 -44.86 -28.16 9.08
N GLU A 114 -44.51 -29.44 8.95
CA GLU A 114 -43.13 -29.92 9.10
C GLU A 114 -42.19 -29.28 8.05
N LYS A 115 -42.64 -29.20 6.78
CA LYS A 115 -41.86 -28.53 5.73
C LYS A 115 -41.69 -27.03 5.96
N ARG A 116 -42.71 -26.37 6.53
CA ARG A 116 -42.65 -24.95 6.89
C ARG A 116 -41.56 -24.70 7.92
N GLU A 117 -41.52 -25.51 8.99
CA GLU A 117 -40.45 -25.43 10.00
C GLU A 117 -39.06 -25.64 9.38
N GLN A 118 -38.89 -26.65 8.52
CA GLN A 118 -37.62 -26.90 7.81
C GLN A 118 -37.18 -25.73 6.92
N TYR A 119 -38.11 -25.10 6.20
CA TYR A 119 -37.79 -23.93 5.39
C TYR A 119 -37.43 -22.72 6.25
N LEU A 120 -38.11 -22.50 7.37
CA LEU A 120 -37.77 -21.42 8.29
C LEU A 120 -36.37 -21.58 8.89
N GLU A 121 -36.01 -22.80 9.32
CA GLU A 121 -34.67 -23.11 9.83
C GLU A 121 -33.60 -22.85 8.76
N MET A 122 -33.79 -23.38 7.54
CA MET A 122 -32.88 -23.14 6.43
C MET A 122 -32.77 -21.66 6.04
N MET A 123 -33.88 -20.90 6.11
CA MET A 123 -33.86 -19.45 5.85
C MET A 123 -33.01 -18.69 6.87
N GLU A 124 -33.10 -19.03 8.16
CA GLU A 124 -32.28 -18.40 9.18
C GLU A 124 -30.79 -18.68 8.95
N GLU A 125 -30.41 -19.92 8.64
CA GLU A 125 -29.02 -20.25 8.29
C GLU A 125 -28.51 -19.48 7.06
N ILE A 126 -29.34 -19.38 6.00
CA ILE A 126 -28.99 -18.63 4.79
C ILE A 126 -28.82 -17.15 5.11
N LYS A 127 -29.72 -16.55 5.90
CA LYS A 127 -29.63 -15.15 6.32
C LYS A 127 -28.36 -14.87 7.11
N GLU A 128 -28.01 -15.73 8.08
CA GLU A 128 -26.76 -15.60 8.84
C GLU A 128 -25.54 -15.64 7.92
N LYS A 129 -25.54 -16.54 6.94
CA LYS A 129 -24.46 -16.65 5.95
C LYS A 129 -24.38 -15.42 5.04
N ILE A 130 -25.51 -14.89 4.58
CA ILE A 130 -25.60 -13.64 3.82
C ILE A 130 -24.98 -12.50 4.60
N GLU A 131 -25.34 -12.33 5.88
CA GLU A 131 -24.78 -11.28 6.72
C GLU A 131 -23.27 -11.43 6.94
N SER A 132 -22.79 -12.67 7.16
CA SER A 132 -21.36 -12.96 7.25
C SER A 132 -20.62 -12.60 5.94
N LEU A 133 -21.18 -12.96 4.79
CA LEU A 133 -20.61 -12.66 3.47
C LEU A 133 -20.60 -11.16 3.20
N LYS A 134 -21.68 -10.43 3.53
CA LYS A 134 -21.76 -8.97 3.42
C LYS A 134 -20.69 -8.29 4.27
N ALA A 135 -20.53 -8.72 5.53
CA ALA A 135 -19.52 -8.18 6.43
C ALA A 135 -18.10 -8.37 5.87
N LYS A 136 -17.75 -9.58 5.42
CA LYS A 136 -16.45 -9.89 4.80
C LYS A 136 -16.24 -9.11 3.50
N ALA A 137 -17.26 -9.02 2.64
CA ALA A 137 -17.17 -8.27 1.39
C ALA A 137 -16.92 -6.78 1.66
N LYS A 138 -17.57 -6.21 2.69
CA LYS A 138 -17.34 -4.82 3.11
C LYS A 138 -15.91 -4.61 3.59
N GLU A 139 -15.41 -5.47 4.49
CA GLU A 139 -14.03 -5.38 5.00
C GLU A 139 -13.00 -5.41 3.85
N VAL A 140 -13.13 -6.36 2.92
CA VAL A 140 -12.22 -6.47 1.77
C VAL A 140 -12.33 -5.24 0.86
N LYS A 141 -13.54 -4.72 0.65
CA LYS A 141 -13.75 -3.51 -0.15
C LYS A 141 -13.09 -2.29 0.48
N ASP A 142 -13.24 -2.11 1.78
CA ASP A 142 -12.62 -1.01 2.52
C ASP A 142 -11.09 -1.12 2.46
N LYS A 143 -10.54 -2.34 2.58
CA LYS A 143 -9.11 -2.59 2.42
C LYS A 143 -8.59 -2.26 1.01
N ILE A 144 -9.33 -2.64 -0.04
CA ILE A 144 -8.99 -2.26 -1.43
C ILE A 144 -8.92 -0.74 -1.56
N GLN A 145 -9.91 -0.02 -1.04
CA GLN A 145 -9.94 1.45 -1.13
C GLN A 145 -8.77 2.10 -0.35
N GLN A 146 -8.40 1.53 0.80
CA GLN A 146 -7.24 2.00 1.56
C GLN A 146 -5.94 1.79 0.77
N ASP A 147 -5.73 0.58 0.24
CA ASP A 147 -4.51 0.23 -0.50
C ASP A 147 -4.40 1.04 -1.80
N GLU A 148 -5.51 1.30 -2.50
CA GLU A 148 -5.55 2.16 -3.70
C GLU A 148 -5.21 3.63 -3.35
N LYS A 149 -5.64 4.14 -2.19
CA LYS A 149 -5.26 5.49 -1.72
C LYS A 149 -3.77 5.57 -1.39
N GLU A 150 -3.25 4.57 -0.69
CA GLU A 150 -1.83 4.48 -0.34
C GLU A 150 -0.95 4.39 -1.58
N MET A 151 -1.32 3.55 -2.54
CA MET A 151 -0.65 3.42 -3.83
C MET A 151 -0.62 4.75 -4.59
N ASN A 152 -1.75 5.46 -4.68
CA ASN A 152 -1.82 6.78 -5.32
C ASN A 152 -0.92 7.82 -4.62
N PHE A 153 -0.83 7.77 -3.29
CA PHE A 153 0.06 8.63 -2.52
C PHE A 153 1.54 8.34 -2.83
N ILE A 154 1.93 7.07 -2.85
CA ILE A 154 3.29 6.61 -3.16
C ILE A 154 3.69 7.03 -4.59
N LEU A 155 2.79 6.87 -5.57
CA LEU A 155 3.04 7.21 -6.97
C LEU A 155 3.22 8.72 -7.22
N ARG A 156 2.45 9.56 -6.51
CA ARG A 156 2.58 11.04 -6.62
C ARG A 156 3.91 11.56 -6.08
N GLY A 157 4.56 10.80 -5.18
CA GLY A 157 5.80 11.21 -4.51
C GLY A 157 5.61 12.44 -3.61
N PRO A 158 6.63 12.83 -2.83
CA PRO A 158 6.59 14.12 -2.16
C PRO A 158 6.55 15.20 -3.24
N GLY A 159 5.51 16.04 -3.21
CA GLY A 159 5.44 17.23 -4.06
C GLY A 159 6.76 17.99 -3.96
N LYS A 160 7.30 18.41 -5.10
CA LYS A 160 8.55 19.18 -5.19
C LYS A 160 8.38 20.54 -4.47
N ASN A 161 8.36 20.54 -3.15
CA ASN A 161 8.41 21.75 -2.35
C ASN A 161 9.77 21.81 -1.66
N GLY A 162 10.64 22.66 -2.23
CA GLY A 162 11.77 23.24 -1.52
C GLY A 162 13.01 22.38 -1.41
N GLN A 163 13.78 22.29 -2.50
CA GLN A 163 15.24 22.21 -2.40
C GLN A 163 15.83 23.18 -3.42
N ILE A 164 16.11 24.40 -2.94
CA ILE A 164 17.18 25.29 -3.42
C ILE A 164 18.08 25.53 -2.22
#